data_AF-A0A355FNN4-F1
#
_entry.id   AF-A0A355FNN4-F1
#
_cell.length_a   1.000
_cell.length_b   1.000
_cell.length_c   1.000
_cell.angle_alpha   90.00
_cell.angle_beta   90.00
_cell.angle_gamma   90.00
#
_symmetry.space_group_name_H-M   'P 1'
#
loop_
_entity.id
_entity.type
_entity.pdbx_description
1 polymer ?
#
loop_
_entity_poly.entity_id
_entity_poly.type
_entity_poly.pdbx_seq_one_letter_code
_entity_poly.pdbx_strand_id
1 'polypeptide(L)'
;MSIGLLLLIGAGILILLGLAQQVLDRLYLTDKQALIIIGAMVVGSFIEIPLYRGEPPVSINLGGAIIPLALSIYVLYRAGTAKETNRGIWGSLLVGAVIYGVSKIYAFDTYAGFIEPQYLWGIIAGVTAYLIGRSRRLAFVSATMGIILADLIHAIEGAVTGRFGPTRIGGAGVLDTVVLA
;
A
#
# COMPACT_ATOMS: atom_id res chain seq x y z
N MET A 1 -8.68 -21.15 -0.37
CA MET A 1 -8.82 -19.71 -0.70
C MET A 1 -7.55 -19.02 -0.23
N SER A 2 -6.98 -18.08 -0.99
CA SER A 2 -5.83 -17.31 -0.49
C SER A 2 -6.29 -16.45 0.69
N ILE A 3 -5.41 -16.29 1.69
CA ILE A 3 -5.70 -15.47 2.88
C ILE A 3 -6.04 -14.03 2.46
N GLY A 4 -5.34 -13.48 1.47
CA GLY A 4 -5.65 -12.17 0.91
C GLY A 4 -7.09 -12.05 0.37
N LEU A 5 -7.61 -13.08 -0.32
CA LEU A 5 -9.00 -13.06 -0.78
C LEU A 5 -9.98 -13.11 0.40
N LEU A 6 -9.67 -13.86 1.45
CA LEU A 6 -10.48 -13.89 2.68
C LEU A 6 -10.49 -12.53 3.37
N LEU A 7 -9.34 -11.84 3.44
CA LEU A 7 -9.23 -10.49 3.99
C LEU A 7 -10.04 -9.49 3.16
N LEU A 8 -9.97 -9.56 1.83
CA LEU A 8 -10.72 -8.68 0.94
C LEU A 8 -12.24 -8.87 1.09
N ILE A 9 -12.70 -10.13 1.04
CA ILE A 9 -14.11 -10.48 1.22
C ILE A 9 -14.57 -10.06 2.62
N GLY A 10 -13.76 -10.34 3.64
CA GLY A 10 -14.02 -9.94 5.02
C GLY A 10 -14.16 -8.42 5.16
N ALA A 11 -13.25 -7.64 4.58
CA ALA A 11 -13.32 -6.18 4.56
C ALA A 11 -14.61 -5.69 3.87
N GLY A 12 -14.97 -6.27 2.73
CA GLY A 12 -16.22 -5.96 2.04
C GLY A 12 -17.46 -6.24 2.89
N ILE A 13 -17.50 -7.38 3.59
CA ILE A 13 -18.58 -7.74 4.52
C ILE A 13 -18.65 -6.75 5.67
N LEU A 14 -17.51 -6.39 6.29
CA LEU A 14 -17.48 -5.41 7.38
C LEU A 14 -18.03 -4.05 6.95
N ILE A 15 -17.75 -3.63 5.71
CA ILE A 15 -18.29 -2.39 5.15
C ILE A 15 -19.80 -2.50 4.92
N LEU A 16 -20.27 -3.59 4.31
CA LEU A 16 -21.70 -3.82 4.06
C LEU A 16 -22.53 -3.89 5.35
N LEU A 17 -21.95 -4.42 6.43
CA LEU A 17 -22.56 -4.48 7.75
C LEU A 17 -22.45 -3.17 8.54
N GLY A 18 -21.80 -2.13 8.00
CA GLY A 18 -21.56 -0.85 8.69
C GLY A 18 -20.54 -0.93 9.83
N LEU A 19 -19.84 -2.06 9.99
CA LEU A 19 -18.84 -2.27 11.04
C LEU A 19 -17.55 -1.48 10.78
N ALA A 20 -17.29 -1.12 9.52
CA ALA A 20 -16.13 -0.32 9.12
C ALA A 20 -16.37 1.20 9.21
N GLN A 21 -17.59 1.65 9.55
CA GLN A 21 -18.00 3.06 9.44
C GLN A 21 -17.05 4.01 10.20
N GLN A 22 -16.63 3.65 11.41
CA GLN A 22 -15.70 4.47 12.20
C GLN A 22 -14.31 4.61 11.58
N VAL A 23 -13.89 3.66 10.73
CA VAL A 23 -12.62 3.73 9.99
C VAL A 23 -12.83 4.57 8.73
N LEU A 24 -13.89 4.29 7.97
CA LEU A 24 -14.23 5.00 6.74
C LEU A 24 -14.51 6.49 6.95
N ASP A 25 -15.19 6.85 8.03
CA ASP A 25 -15.45 8.24 8.41
C ASP A 25 -14.14 9.02 8.61
N ARG A 26 -13.09 8.37 9.12
CA ARG A 26 -11.77 8.98 9.26
C ARG A 26 -11.12 9.19 7.90
N LEU A 27 -11.38 8.32 6.93
CA LEU A 27 -10.92 8.47 5.55
C LEU A 27 -11.82 9.38 4.71
N TYR A 28 -12.85 10.00 5.31
CA TYR A 28 -13.85 10.83 4.62
C TYR A 28 -14.65 10.07 3.56
N LEU A 29 -14.83 8.77 3.76
CA LEU A 29 -15.55 7.89 2.84
C LEU A 29 -16.88 7.45 3.44
N THR A 30 -17.89 7.37 2.59
CA THR A 30 -19.12 6.62 2.87
C THR A 30 -18.94 5.14 2.51
N ASP A 31 -19.77 4.27 3.08
CA ASP A 31 -19.75 2.83 2.78
C ASP A 31 -19.88 2.55 1.28
N LYS A 32 -20.75 3.30 0.59
CA LYS A 32 -20.92 3.21 -0.87
C LYS A 32 -19.64 3.57 -1.61
N GLN A 33 -18.98 4.67 -1.24
CA GLN A 33 -17.72 5.08 -1.85
C GLN A 33 -16.62 4.05 -1.60
N ALA A 34 -16.53 3.51 -0.37
CA ALA A 34 -15.55 2.48 -0.03
C ALA A 34 -15.73 1.21 -0.88
N LEU A 35 -16.98 0.74 -1.05
CA LEU A 35 -17.26 -0.41 -1.91
C LEU A 35 -16.95 -0.14 -3.39
N ILE A 36 -17.25 1.06 -3.90
CA ILE A 36 -16.89 1.46 -5.27
C ILE A 36 -15.37 1.45 -5.43
N ILE A 37 -14.62 1.99 -4.46
CA ILE A 37 -13.16 1.99 -4.49
C ILE A 37 -12.61 0.57 -4.48
N ILE A 38 -13.11 -0.31 -3.61
CA ILE A 38 -12.70 -1.73 -3.59
C ILE A 38 -13.00 -2.39 -4.93
N GLY A 39 -14.19 -2.20 -5.50
CA GLY A 39 -14.53 -2.72 -6.83
C GLY A 39 -13.61 -2.19 -7.92
N ALA A 40 -13.28 -0.89 -7.89
CA ALA A 40 -12.34 -0.25 -8.81
C ALA A 40 -10.91 -0.79 -8.64
N MET A 41 -10.48 -1.11 -7.42
CA MET A 41 -9.19 -1.75 -7.16
C MET A 41 -9.15 -3.17 -7.71
N VAL A 42 -10.21 -3.95 -7.54
CA VAL A 42 -10.31 -5.31 -8.10
C VAL A 42 -10.23 -5.26 -9.63
N VAL A 43 -11.03 -4.40 -10.28
CA VAL A 43 -10.99 -4.26 -11.75
C VAL A 43 -9.64 -3.68 -12.22
N GLY A 44 -9.14 -2.67 -11.52
CA GLY A 44 -7.85 -2.04 -11.81
C GLY A 44 -6.66 -2.96 -11.61
N SER A 45 -6.81 -4.05 -10.86
CA SER A 45 -5.75 -5.07 -10.69
C SER A 45 -5.35 -5.72 -12.02
N PHE A 46 -6.23 -5.72 -13.01
CA PHE A 46 -5.95 -6.24 -14.36
C PHE A 46 -5.28 -5.22 -15.29
N ILE A 47 -5.04 -4.00 -14.81
CA ILE A 47 -4.48 -2.89 -15.61
C ILE A 47 -3.06 -2.57 -15.11
N GLU A 48 -2.09 -2.99 -15.90
CA GLU A 48 -0.65 -2.72 -15.70
C GLU A 48 -0.20 -1.58 -16.62
N ILE A 49 0.32 -0.49 -16.04
CA ILE A 49 0.81 0.66 -16.79
C ILE A 49 2.35 0.58 -16.86
N PRO A 50 2.95 0.45 -18.05
CA PRO A 50 4.40 0.39 -18.17
C PRO A 50 5.01 1.78 -17.93
N LEU A 51 5.91 1.88 -16.94
CA LEU A 51 6.69 3.09 -16.64
C LEU A 51 8.01 3.10 -17.42
N TYR A 52 8.64 1.93 -17.56
CA TYR A 52 9.87 1.74 -18.32
C TYR A 52 9.80 0.41 -19.08
N ARG A 53 10.14 0.45 -20.37
CA ARG A 53 10.05 -0.71 -21.28
C ARG A 53 11.39 -1.39 -21.58
N GLY A 54 12.48 -0.96 -20.93
CA GLY A 54 13.78 -1.63 -21.10
C GLY A 54 13.88 -2.91 -20.29
N GLU A 55 15.09 -3.46 -20.20
CA GLU A 55 15.36 -4.68 -19.44
C GLU A 55 16.06 -4.35 -18.12
N PRO A 56 15.39 -4.53 -16.96
CA PRO A 56 14.09 -5.12 -16.74
C PRO A 56 12.96 -4.09 -16.86
N PRO A 57 11.76 -4.52 -17.25
CA PRO A 57 10.63 -3.61 -17.35
C PRO A 57 10.18 -3.17 -15.95
N VAL A 58 9.72 -1.92 -15.86
CA VAL A 58 9.07 -1.37 -14.67
C VAL A 58 7.63 -1.05 -15.01
N SER A 59 6.69 -1.59 -14.24
CA SER A 59 5.27 -1.27 -14.36
C SER A 59 4.68 -0.85 -13.03
N ILE A 60 3.53 -0.18 -13.10
CA ILE A 60 2.71 0.16 -11.95
C ILE A 60 1.28 -0.32 -12.18
N ASN A 61 0.71 -0.98 -11.19
CA ASN A 61 -0.64 -1.50 -11.24
C ASN A 61 -1.68 -0.44 -10.85
N LEU A 62 -2.77 -0.33 -11.61
CA LEU A 62 -3.83 0.65 -11.32
C LEU A 62 -4.53 0.35 -9.99
N GLY A 63 -4.91 -0.92 -9.77
CA GLY A 63 -5.64 -1.34 -8.58
C GLY A 63 -4.78 -1.44 -7.32
N GLY A 64 -3.55 -1.96 -7.46
CA GLY A 64 -2.64 -2.22 -6.35
C GLY A 64 -1.80 -1.02 -5.92
N ALA A 65 -1.56 -0.04 -6.80
CA ALA A 65 -0.72 1.11 -6.45
C ALA A 65 -1.40 2.46 -6.69
N ILE A 66 -1.96 2.71 -7.88
CA ILE A 66 -2.46 4.04 -8.25
C ILE A 66 -3.71 4.43 -7.46
N ILE A 67 -4.70 3.54 -7.35
CA ILE A 67 -5.93 3.83 -6.59
C ILE A 67 -5.61 4.05 -5.09
N PRO A 68 -4.82 3.19 -4.41
CA PRO A 68 -4.38 3.44 -3.03
C PRO A 68 -3.62 4.75 -2.86
N LEU A 69 -2.72 5.08 -3.81
CA LEU A 69 -2.00 6.35 -3.82
C LEU A 69 -2.95 7.55 -3.92
N ALA A 70 -3.90 7.49 -4.86
CA ALA A 70 -4.90 8.53 -5.05
C ALA A 70 -5.77 8.70 -3.80
N LEU A 71 -6.17 7.60 -3.16
CA LEU A 71 -6.92 7.65 -1.90
C LEU A 71 -6.09 8.27 -0.77
N SER A 72 -4.80 7.94 -0.67
CA SER A 72 -3.90 8.55 0.31
C SER A 72 -3.77 10.06 0.12
N ILE A 73 -3.59 10.50 -1.13
CA ILE A 73 -3.56 11.93 -1.48
C ILE A 73 -4.88 12.60 -1.14
N TYR A 74 -6.02 11.97 -1.43
CA TYR A 74 -7.35 12.47 -1.09
C TYR A 74 -7.52 12.67 0.42
N VAL A 75 -7.15 11.68 1.23
CA VAL A 75 -7.23 11.75 2.70
C VAL A 75 -6.34 12.86 3.23
N LEU A 76 -5.12 13.00 2.71
CA LEU A 76 -4.18 14.03 3.13
C LEU A 76 -4.65 15.44 2.74
N TYR A 77 -5.25 15.59 1.55
CA TYR A 77 -5.84 16.85 1.10
C TYR A 77 -7.03 17.27 1.96
N ARG A 78 -7.93 16.32 2.29
CA ARG A 78 -9.11 16.57 3.13
C ARG A 78 -8.77 16.86 4.59
N ALA A 79 -7.59 16.47 5.07
CA ALA A 79 -7.09 16.83 6.40
C ALA A 79 -6.94 18.37 6.56
N GLY A 80 -6.65 19.08 5.47
CA GLY A 80 -6.83 20.54 5.36
C GLY A 80 -5.84 21.41 6.14
N THR A 81 -4.94 20.84 6.95
CA THR A 81 -3.95 21.61 7.72
C THR A 81 -2.51 21.27 7.31
N ALA A 82 -1.69 22.31 7.10
CA ALA A 82 -0.28 22.14 6.75
C ALA A 82 0.50 21.27 7.76
N LYS A 83 0.11 21.32 9.03
CA LYS A 83 0.69 20.49 10.10
C LYS A 83 0.37 19.01 9.91
N GLU A 84 -0.86 18.65 9.52
CA GLU A 84 -1.21 17.26 9.23
C GLU A 84 -0.59 16.80 7.92
N THR A 85 -0.56 17.64 6.88
CA THR A 85 0.11 17.34 5.61
C THR A 85 1.58 17.00 5.82
N ASN A 86 2.32 17.86 6.54
CA ASN A 86 3.73 17.63 6.83
C ASN A 86 3.95 16.34 7.64
N ARG A 87 3.07 16.05 8.61
CA ARG A 87 3.15 14.82 9.40
C ARG A 87 2.89 13.58 8.54
N GLY A 88 1.95 13.65 7.61
CA GLY A 88 1.70 12.56 6.66
C GLY A 88 2.93 12.29 5.81
N ILE A 89 3.50 13.33 5.20
CA ILE A 89 4.72 13.23 4.39
C ILE A 89 5.88 12.63 5.19
N TRP A 90 6.19 13.17 6.37
CA TRP A 90 7.26 12.65 7.22
C TRP A 90 6.98 11.21 7.69
N GLY A 91 5.73 10.89 8.02
CA GLY A 91 5.34 9.54 8.37
C GLY A 91 5.54 8.56 7.22
N SER A 92 5.16 8.93 5.99
CA SER A 92 5.37 8.11 4.79
C SER A 92 6.86 7.88 4.51
N LEU A 93 7.69 8.93 4.65
CA LEU A 93 9.14 8.82 4.52
C LEU A 93 9.74 7.88 5.56
N LEU A 94 9.30 7.99 6.83
CA LEU A 94 9.78 7.12 7.90
C LEU A 94 9.36 5.66 7.70
N VAL A 95 8.12 5.40 7.30
CA VAL A 95 7.65 4.05 6.98
C VAL A 95 8.44 3.48 5.80
N GLY A 96 8.62 4.25 4.72
CA GLY A 96 9.42 3.83 3.58
C GLY A 96 10.88 3.54 3.96
N ALA A 97 11.48 4.37 4.82
CA ALA A 97 12.82 4.15 5.34
C ALA A 97 12.93 2.88 6.20
N VAL A 98 11.91 2.58 7.01
CA VAL A 98 11.84 1.34 7.81
C VAL A 98 11.72 0.13 6.90
N ILE A 99 10.80 0.13 5.93
CA ILE A 99 10.61 -0.98 4.99
C ILE A 99 11.88 -1.22 4.17
N TYR A 100 12.46 -0.15 3.61
CA TYR A 100 13.72 -0.22 2.89
C TYR A 100 14.85 -0.75 3.79
N GLY A 101 15.00 -0.21 5.00
CA GLY A 101 16.04 -0.66 5.94
C GLY A 101 15.91 -2.14 6.32
N VAL A 102 14.68 -2.59 6.65
CA VAL A 102 14.41 -4.00 6.95
C VAL A 102 14.74 -4.90 5.76
N SER A 103 14.42 -4.47 4.52
CA SER A 103 14.76 -5.22 3.30
C SER A 103 16.27 -5.40 3.07
N LYS A 104 17.11 -4.57 3.69
CA LYS A 104 18.58 -4.70 3.59
C LYS A 104 19.17 -5.69 4.57
N ILE A 105 18.52 -5.87 5.71
CA ILE A 105 19.05 -6.71 6.80
C ILE A 105 18.33 -8.05 6.89
N TYR A 106 17.15 -8.17 6.27
CA TYR A 106 16.34 -9.37 6.32
C TYR A 106 15.70 -9.69 4.97
N ALA A 107 15.82 -10.94 4.55
CA ALA A 107 15.12 -11.49 3.40
C ALA A 107 14.15 -12.57 3.90
N PHE A 108 12.85 -12.31 3.74
CA PHE A 108 11.83 -13.31 4.11
C PHE A 108 11.89 -14.50 3.16
N ASP A 109 11.84 -15.70 3.74
CA ASP A 109 11.82 -16.94 2.98
C ASP A 109 10.48 -17.09 2.25
N THR A 110 10.55 -17.26 0.93
CA THR A 110 9.40 -17.46 0.04
C THR A 110 9.01 -18.94 -0.16
N TYR A 111 9.81 -19.90 0.32
CA TYR A 111 9.64 -21.33 0.09
C TYR A 111 9.28 -22.12 1.35
N ALA A 112 9.89 -21.79 2.50
CA ALA A 112 9.70 -22.54 3.76
C ALA A 112 8.93 -21.76 4.84
N GLY A 113 8.52 -20.52 4.56
CA GLY A 113 7.76 -19.69 5.49
C GLY A 113 6.31 -20.13 5.67
N PHE A 114 5.82 -20.11 6.91
CA PHE A 114 4.39 -20.34 7.21
C PHE A 114 3.49 -19.16 6.79
N ILE A 115 4.06 -17.97 6.61
CA ILE A 115 3.35 -16.74 6.25
C ILE A 115 4.00 -16.17 4.99
N GLU A 116 3.19 -15.85 3.98
CA GLU A 116 3.68 -15.22 2.76
C GLU A 116 4.34 -13.86 3.09
N PRO A 117 5.53 -13.57 2.55
CA PRO A 117 6.26 -12.34 2.85
C PRO A 117 5.45 -11.05 2.67
N GLN A 118 4.54 -11.00 1.70
CA GLN A 118 3.67 -9.84 1.47
C GLN A 118 2.85 -9.44 2.71
N TYR A 119 2.36 -10.41 3.49
CA TYR A 119 1.62 -10.10 4.71
C TYR A 119 2.57 -9.55 5.79
N LEU A 120 3.79 -10.06 5.87
CA LEU A 120 4.78 -9.58 6.84
C LEU A 120 5.19 -8.13 6.53
N TRP A 121 5.42 -7.82 5.26
CA TRP A 121 5.69 -6.45 4.83
C TRP A 121 4.51 -5.51 5.12
N GLY A 122 3.28 -5.94 4.84
CA GLY A 122 2.07 -5.17 5.15
C GLY A 122 1.92 -4.92 6.65
N ILE A 123 2.13 -5.95 7.48
CA ILE A 123 2.10 -5.82 8.95
C ILE A 123 3.16 -4.84 9.44
N ILE A 124 4.41 -4.95 8.95
CA ILE A 124 5.49 -4.05 9.37
C ILE A 124 5.13 -2.61 9.00
N ALA A 125 4.66 -2.37 7.78
CA ALA A 125 4.28 -1.03 7.32
C ALA A 125 3.11 -0.47 8.13
N GLY A 126 2.02 -1.23 8.27
CA GLY A 126 0.81 -0.82 9.00
C GLY A 126 1.09 -0.56 10.48
N VAL A 127 1.83 -1.45 11.16
CA VAL A 127 2.21 -1.26 12.58
C VAL A 127 3.12 -0.06 12.74
N THR A 128 4.15 0.08 11.90
CA THR A 128 5.07 1.22 11.94
C THR A 128 4.29 2.53 11.71
N ALA A 129 3.41 2.55 10.72
CA ALA A 129 2.58 3.70 10.40
C ALA A 129 1.58 4.01 11.51
N TYR A 130 1.04 3.01 12.21
CA TYR A 130 0.16 3.21 13.35
C TYR A 130 0.90 3.81 14.56
N LEU A 131 2.13 3.36 14.83
CA LEU A 131 2.95 3.87 15.93
C LEU A 131 3.42 5.31 15.69
N ILE A 132 3.80 5.63 14.45
CA ILE A 132 4.30 6.96 14.07
C ILE A 132 3.12 7.92 13.79
N GLY A 133 2.08 7.39 13.14
CA GLY A 133 0.89 8.09 12.72
C GLY A 133 0.01 8.42 13.92
N ARG A 134 0.13 9.65 14.40
CA ARG A 134 -0.65 10.19 15.53
C ARG A 134 -2.18 10.22 15.31
N SER A 135 -2.68 9.73 14.18
CA SER A 135 -4.09 9.53 13.90
C SER A 135 -4.28 8.37 12.91
N ARG A 136 -5.47 7.75 12.92
CA ARG A 136 -5.83 6.66 11.97
C ARG A 136 -5.65 7.07 10.50
N ARG A 137 -5.91 8.35 10.19
CA ARG A 137 -5.75 8.93 8.85
C ARG A 137 -4.29 8.97 8.43
N LEU A 138 -3.43 9.46 9.32
CA LEU A 138 -2.00 9.54 9.05
C LEU A 138 -1.38 8.15 8.99
N ALA A 139 -1.83 7.20 9.81
CA ALA A 139 -1.41 5.81 9.71
C ALA A 139 -1.70 5.23 8.33
N PHE A 140 -2.93 5.36 7.82
CA PHE A 140 -3.29 4.92 6.47
C PHE A 140 -2.41 5.57 5.38
N VAL A 141 -2.26 6.91 5.42
CA VAL A 141 -1.46 7.65 4.43
C VAL A 141 0.01 7.24 4.48
N SER A 142 0.58 7.11 5.69
CA SER A 142 1.98 6.76 5.89
C SER A 142 2.31 5.32 5.53
N ALA A 143 1.41 4.37 5.81
CA ALA A 143 1.55 2.98 5.37
C ALA A 143 1.56 2.90 3.85
N THR A 144 0.48 3.36 3.21
CA THR A 144 0.28 3.27 1.76
C THR A 144 1.40 3.98 0.98
N MET A 145 1.64 5.25 1.27
CA MET A 145 2.67 6.02 0.56
C MET A 145 4.08 5.53 0.91
N GLY A 146 4.30 5.06 2.15
CA GLY A 146 5.59 4.53 2.59
C GLY A 146 6.01 3.27 1.83
N ILE A 147 5.08 2.34 1.60
CA ILE A 147 5.35 1.16 0.76
C ILE A 147 5.62 1.56 -0.68
N ILE A 148 4.79 2.43 -1.27
CA ILE A 148 5.01 2.90 -2.65
C ILE A 148 6.38 3.57 -2.79
N LEU A 149 6.80 4.35 -1.80
CA LEU A 149 8.14 4.95 -1.77
C LEU A 149 9.24 3.89 -1.69
N ALA A 150 9.07 2.85 -0.87
CA ALA A 150 10.04 1.75 -0.79
C ALA A 150 10.15 1.00 -2.13
N ASP A 151 9.03 0.66 -2.76
CA ASP A 151 9.00 0.02 -4.07
C ASP A 151 9.71 0.86 -5.15
N LEU A 152 9.48 2.19 -5.14
CA LEU A 152 10.16 3.12 -6.03
C LEU A 152 11.67 3.14 -5.78
N ILE A 153 12.11 3.13 -4.51
CA ILE A 153 13.53 3.10 -4.16
C ILE A 153 14.15 1.78 -4.63
N HIS A 154 13.50 0.63 -4.43
CA HIS A 154 13.98 -0.66 -4.92
C HIS A 154 14.05 -0.71 -6.44
N ALA A 155 13.05 -0.14 -7.14
CA ALA A 155 13.07 -0.01 -8.60
C ALA A 155 14.28 0.79 -9.09
N ILE A 156 14.54 1.95 -8.47
CA ILE A 156 15.68 2.83 -8.81
C ILE A 156 17.00 2.13 -8.49
N GLU A 157 17.11 1.48 -7.33
CA GLU A 157 18.32 0.75 -6.94
C GLU A 157 18.63 -0.41 -7.89
N GLY A 158 17.61 -1.19 -8.28
CA GLY A 158 17.76 -2.26 -9.27
C GLY A 158 18.26 -1.72 -10.62
N ALA A 159 17.72 -0.58 -11.06
CA ALA A 159 18.15 0.09 -12.28
C ALA A 159 19.60 0.60 -12.21
N VAL A 160 20.02 1.18 -11.08
CA VAL A 160 21.37 1.75 -10.91
C VAL A 160 22.43 0.66 -10.69
N THR A 161 22.10 -0.41 -9.95
CA THR A 161 23.07 -1.46 -9.59
C THR A 161 23.21 -2.57 -10.64
N GLY A 162 22.42 -2.53 -11.72
CA GLY A 162 22.40 -3.57 -12.74
C GLY A 162 21.84 -4.91 -12.25
N ARG A 163 21.19 -4.93 -11.07
CA ARG A 163 20.52 -6.12 -10.53
C ARG A 163 19.11 -6.14 -11.11
N PHE A 164 19.01 -6.76 -12.27
CA PHE A 164 17.82 -6.72 -13.10
C PHE A 164 16.80 -7.77 -12.67
N GLY A 165 15.71 -7.31 -12.03
CA GLY A 165 14.48 -8.08 -11.84
C GLY A 165 13.28 -7.24 -12.31
N PRO A 166 12.27 -7.84 -12.98
CA PRO A 166 11.05 -7.12 -13.32
C PRO A 166 10.43 -6.53 -12.05
N THR A 167 10.29 -5.21 -12.00
CA THR A 167 9.72 -4.51 -10.84
C THR A 167 8.30 -4.07 -11.17
N ARG A 168 7.34 -4.60 -10.40
CA ARG A 168 5.92 -4.31 -10.57
C ARG A 168 5.39 -3.66 -9.30
N ILE A 169 5.28 -2.34 -9.32
CA ILE A 169 4.78 -1.57 -8.18
C ILE A 169 3.28 -1.84 -8.05
N GLY A 170 2.85 -2.38 -6.91
CA GLY A 170 1.46 -2.83 -6.74
C GLY A 170 1.13 -4.11 -7.53
N GLY A 171 2.12 -4.89 -7.95
CA GLY A 171 1.97 -5.97 -8.93
C GLY A 171 1.06 -7.13 -8.54
N ALA A 172 0.71 -7.27 -7.26
CA ALA A 172 -0.30 -8.23 -6.79
C ALA A 172 -1.74 -7.66 -6.79
N GLY A 173 -1.92 -6.45 -7.31
CA GLY A 173 -3.22 -5.78 -7.42
C GLY A 173 -3.85 -5.53 -6.05
N VAL A 174 -5.12 -5.88 -5.89
CA VAL A 174 -5.86 -5.72 -4.61
C VAL A 174 -5.29 -6.56 -3.46
N LEU A 175 -4.41 -7.53 -3.76
CA LEU A 175 -3.74 -8.36 -2.75
C LEU A 175 -2.32 -7.87 -2.45
N ASP A 176 -1.91 -6.75 -3.05
CA ASP A 176 -0.59 -6.19 -2.87
C ASP A 176 -0.36 -5.66 -1.46
N THR A 177 0.90 -5.65 -1.05
CA THR A 177 1.36 -5.12 0.22
C THR A 177 0.86 -3.68 0.46
N VAL A 178 0.81 -2.85 -0.59
CA VAL A 178 0.28 -1.48 -0.53
C VAL A 178 -1.17 -1.45 -0.03
N VAL A 179 -1.97 -2.45 -0.40
CA VAL A 179 -3.39 -2.57 -0.03
C VAL A 179 -3.57 -3.21 1.34
N LEU A 180 -2.67 -4.12 1.71
CA LEU A 180 -2.69 -4.84 2.98
C LEU A 180 -2.23 -3.98 4.18
N ALA A 181 -1.36 -3.00 3.94
CA ALA A 181 -0.74 -2.14 4.96
C ALA A 181 -1.69 -1.08 5.55
#